data_AF-A0A3B9AC29-F1
#
_entry.id   AF-A0A3B9AC29-F1
#
_cell.length_a   1.000
_cell.length_b   1.000
_cell.length_c   1.000
_cell.angle_alpha   90.00
_cell.angle_beta   90.00
_cell.angle_gamma   90.00
#
_symmetry.space_group_name_H-M   'P 1'
#
loop_
_entity.id
_entity.type
_entity.pdbx_description
1 polymer ?
#
loop_
_entity_poly.entity_id
_entity_poly.type
_entity_poly.pdbx_seq_one_letter_code
_entity_poly.pdbx_strand_id
1 'polypeptide(L)'
;MPPMPLSPCSISTAITESPRMNKHGKEQPDRTLRALETASIDWEASFPRSGHYDDIYFSNSNGPAESRHVFIEANQLRHRWSTLPDKSTFTIIETGFGTGLNFLCAAQCWAEHGPDTGQLQYLSIEKYPLAPADLARALDPWAEFNDISKQLIANYPPPLPGFHRLILKPPGRKAPIALTLIFAEAREALAQLQSTTHPALAQHRFFTADAWFLDGFAPAKNPDLWTPEIFKATAQLSHIGTTLSTFTASGQVRRGLSAAGFSMSKTPGFGSKREMLVGSYSGHTDITESEDEGEPSQPKPGVRREKQSDLPWHIDLARAGRELARHSRASRKHIAIVGAGIAGCATASAMANRGWRVSIYDRHGQPGAEASGNPQGIIYPRLSTEASFLSRLNLAGLRFASHFYQLFWKNKPGDQGLPSGVLVLPEKPTDVENFKRIAVNLQGCEDFVRLLQGSAIDEVSGISLAADIGLYFPGLGWIDPVAVC
;
A
#
# COMPACT_ATOMS: atom_id res chain seq x y z
N MET A 1 31.47 18.65 -0.61
CA MET A 1 30.48 19.75 -0.53
C MET A 1 29.14 19.16 -0.92
N PRO A 2 28.09 19.29 -0.12
CA PRO A 2 26.75 18.85 -0.54
C PRO A 2 26.29 19.74 -1.70
N PRO A 3 25.53 19.21 -2.69
CA PRO A 3 25.00 20.03 -3.77
C PRO A 3 23.97 21.01 -3.19
N MET A 4 24.05 22.28 -3.59
CA MET A 4 23.05 23.27 -3.24
C MET A 4 21.70 22.91 -3.89
N PRO A 5 20.57 23.13 -3.21
CA PRO A 5 19.26 22.97 -3.83
C PRO A 5 19.08 24.00 -4.95
N LEU A 6 18.81 23.51 -6.16
CA LEU A 6 18.41 24.35 -7.30
C LEU A 6 17.02 24.94 -7.01
N SER A 7 16.86 26.24 -7.25
CA SER A 7 15.60 26.97 -7.03
C SER A 7 14.45 26.41 -7.88
N PRO A 8 13.25 26.20 -7.31
CA PRO A 8 12.10 25.73 -8.08
C PRO A 8 11.63 26.80 -9.08
N CYS A 9 11.44 26.39 -10.32
CA CYS A 9 10.92 27.22 -11.41
C CYS A 9 9.41 27.44 -11.22
N SER A 10 8.96 28.69 -11.25
CA SER A 10 7.54 29.05 -11.13
C SER A 10 6.75 28.64 -12.37
N ILE A 11 5.97 27.56 -12.27
CA ILE A 11 5.06 27.10 -13.33
C ILE A 11 3.68 27.75 -13.11
N SER A 12 3.17 28.43 -14.14
CA SER A 12 1.85 29.08 -14.14
C SER A 12 0.71 28.04 -14.01
N THR A 13 -0.21 28.25 -13.07
CA THR A 13 -1.25 27.32 -12.60
C THR A 13 -2.51 27.22 -13.48
N ALA A 14 -2.52 27.79 -14.69
CA ALA A 14 -3.75 27.89 -15.49
C ALA A 14 -3.82 26.85 -16.62
N ILE A 15 -4.08 25.59 -16.29
CA ILE A 15 -4.65 24.61 -17.22
C ILE A 15 -5.88 23.98 -16.56
N THR A 16 -7.00 24.69 -16.56
CA THR A 16 -8.31 24.11 -16.23
C THR A 16 -8.83 23.36 -17.46
N GLU A 17 -8.74 22.03 -17.45
CA GLU A 17 -9.35 21.19 -18.49
C GLU A 17 -10.87 21.09 -18.29
N SER A 18 -11.64 21.35 -19.36
CA SER A 18 -13.08 21.06 -19.38
C SER A 18 -13.34 19.54 -19.29
N PRO A 19 -14.46 19.10 -18.68
CA PRO A 19 -14.76 17.68 -18.55
C PRO A 19 -14.80 16.96 -19.90
N ARG A 20 -14.12 15.81 -20.00
CA ARG A 20 -14.16 14.99 -21.23
C ARG A 20 -15.54 14.36 -21.39
N MET A 21 -16.29 14.81 -22.37
CA MET A 21 -17.57 14.19 -22.75
C MET A 21 -17.33 12.95 -23.61
N ASN A 22 -18.07 11.85 -23.37
CA ASN A 22 -18.10 10.73 -24.31
C ASN A 22 -18.94 11.07 -25.56
N LYS A 23 -18.94 10.17 -26.55
CA LYS A 23 -19.72 10.29 -27.81
C LYS A 23 -21.24 10.42 -27.60
N HIS A 24 -21.73 10.32 -26.36
CA HIS A 24 -23.13 10.38 -25.97
C HIS A 24 -23.39 11.53 -24.97
N GLY A 25 -22.46 12.48 -24.84
CA GLY A 25 -22.62 13.66 -24.00
C GLY A 25 -22.61 13.36 -22.49
N LYS A 26 -22.14 12.17 -22.06
CA LYS A 26 -21.91 11.90 -20.64
C LYS A 26 -20.49 12.28 -20.26
N GLU A 27 -20.39 12.98 -19.15
CA GLU A 27 -19.15 13.30 -18.47
C GLU A 27 -18.39 12.01 -18.17
N GLN A 28 -17.14 11.91 -18.64
CA GLN A 28 -16.26 10.83 -18.27
C GLN A 28 -15.60 11.17 -16.93
N PRO A 29 -15.38 10.17 -16.05
CA PRO A 29 -14.64 10.40 -14.81
C PRO A 29 -13.27 10.99 -15.11
N ASP A 30 -12.82 11.95 -14.29
CA ASP A 30 -11.48 12.50 -14.38
C ASP A 30 -10.47 11.35 -14.28
N ARG A 31 -9.75 11.14 -15.39
CA ARG A 31 -8.72 10.10 -15.50
C ARG A 31 -7.33 10.73 -15.46
N THR A 32 -7.17 11.92 -14.92
CA THR A 32 -5.84 12.54 -14.82
C THR A 32 -5.08 11.91 -13.66
N LEU A 33 -3.84 11.49 -13.89
CA LEU A 33 -2.95 11.15 -12.77
C LEU A 33 -2.48 12.44 -12.12
N ARG A 34 -2.83 12.69 -10.86
CA ARG A 34 -2.39 13.87 -10.10
C ARG A 34 -1.73 13.46 -8.79
N ALA A 35 -0.81 14.29 -8.31
CA ALA A 35 -0.35 14.23 -6.94
C ALA A 35 -1.52 14.47 -5.98
N LEU A 36 -1.47 13.79 -4.85
CA LEU A 36 -2.38 13.98 -3.73
C LEU A 36 -1.93 15.18 -2.92
N GLU A 37 -2.89 15.82 -2.28
CA GLU A 37 -2.63 16.78 -1.24
C GLU A 37 -1.99 16.08 -0.04
N THR A 38 -0.85 16.59 0.43
CA THR A 38 -0.24 16.12 1.67
C THR A 38 -0.95 16.72 2.88
N ALA A 39 -0.88 16.05 4.03
CA ALA A 39 -1.46 16.58 5.26
C ALA A 39 -0.91 17.97 5.61
N SER A 40 -1.80 18.93 5.85
CA SER A 40 -1.48 20.17 6.55
C SER A 40 -1.25 19.91 8.04
N ILE A 41 -0.07 20.27 8.56
CA ILE A 41 0.30 20.03 9.96
C ILE A 41 0.64 21.33 10.67
N ASP A 42 -0.10 21.59 11.76
CA ASP A 42 0.21 22.63 12.73
C ASP A 42 1.03 22.03 13.89
N TRP A 43 2.24 22.53 14.07
CA TRP A 43 3.17 22.02 15.08
C TRP A 43 3.05 22.80 16.39
N GLU A 44 2.20 22.34 17.30
CA GLU A 44 2.08 22.88 18.66
C GLU A 44 3.00 22.11 19.62
N ALA A 45 3.94 22.81 20.27
CA ALA A 45 4.81 22.25 21.31
C ALA A 45 5.49 20.90 20.95
N SER A 46 5.84 20.71 19.67
CA SER A 46 6.49 19.53 19.07
C SER A 46 5.58 18.37 18.65
N PHE A 47 4.26 18.51 18.72
CA PHE A 47 3.32 17.47 18.32
C PHE A 47 2.55 17.86 17.05
N PRO A 48 2.28 16.90 16.14
CA PRO A 48 1.55 17.20 14.92
C PRO A 48 0.03 17.29 15.20
N ARG A 49 -0.56 18.44 14.89
CA ARG A 49 -2.01 18.65 14.78
C ARG A 49 -2.40 18.73 13.31
N SER A 50 -3.47 18.06 12.91
CA SER A 50 -3.97 18.13 11.54
C SER A 50 -4.72 19.44 11.32
N GLY A 51 -4.28 20.25 10.34
CA GLY A 51 -5.00 21.44 9.92
C GLY A 51 -6.32 21.13 9.19
N HIS A 52 -6.44 19.95 8.58
CA HIS A 52 -7.69 19.54 7.89
C HIS A 52 -8.80 19.13 8.86
N TYR A 53 -8.43 18.49 9.97
CA TYR A 53 -9.39 17.89 10.91
C TYR A 53 -9.41 18.57 12.27
N ASP A 54 -8.48 19.52 12.50
CA ASP A 54 -8.37 20.28 13.74
C ASP A 54 -8.32 19.35 14.98
N ASP A 55 -7.45 18.34 14.90
CA ASP A 55 -7.29 17.28 15.89
C ASP A 55 -5.84 16.74 15.87
N ILE A 56 -5.39 16.14 16.97
CA ILE A 56 -4.01 15.66 17.12
C ILE A 56 -3.82 14.25 16.56
N TYR A 57 -2.66 13.95 15.99
CA TYR A 57 -2.36 12.58 15.52
C TYR A 57 -2.08 11.60 16.66
N PHE A 58 -1.51 12.06 17.77
CA PHE A 58 -1.33 11.27 18.99
C PHE A 58 -1.23 12.20 20.21
N SER A 59 -1.61 11.68 21.38
CA SER A 59 -1.51 12.43 22.65
C SER A 59 -0.07 12.46 23.19
N ASN A 60 0.34 13.59 23.79
CA ASN A 60 1.66 14.00 24.32
C ASN A 60 2.77 12.91 24.50
N SER A 61 3.44 12.84 25.66
CA SER A 61 4.65 12.03 25.90
C SER A 61 4.42 10.51 25.87
N ASN A 62 3.19 10.07 25.62
CA ASN A 62 2.75 8.69 25.76
C ASN A 62 2.21 8.10 24.44
N GLY A 63 2.42 8.73 23.29
CA GLY A 63 1.92 8.25 21.99
C GLY A 63 2.12 6.75 21.75
N PRO A 64 3.34 6.21 21.86
CA PRO A 64 3.59 4.76 21.73
C PRO A 64 2.84 3.92 22.78
N ALA A 65 2.73 4.41 24.02
CA ALA A 65 2.03 3.69 25.09
C ALA A 65 0.52 3.63 24.83
N GLU A 66 -0.08 4.72 24.36
CA GLU A 66 -1.48 4.76 23.94
C GLU A 66 -1.73 3.81 22.77
N SER A 67 -0.88 3.87 21.73
CA SER A 67 -0.97 2.97 20.57
C SER A 67 -0.85 1.50 20.97
N ARG A 68 0.08 1.16 21.87
CA ARG A 68 0.20 -0.20 22.42
C ARG A 68 -1.05 -0.66 23.14
N HIS A 69 -1.60 0.17 24.03
CA HIS A 69 -2.83 -0.14 24.77
C HIS A 69 -4.01 -0.38 23.80
N VAL A 70 -4.22 0.57 22.89
CA VAL A 70 -5.40 0.60 22.01
C VAL A 70 -5.33 -0.45 20.91
N PHE A 71 -4.17 -0.69 20.31
CA PHE A 71 -4.08 -1.50 19.09
C PHE A 71 -3.33 -2.82 19.27
N ILE A 72 -2.29 -2.86 20.11
CA ILE A 72 -1.50 -4.08 20.32
C ILE A 72 -2.15 -4.98 21.38
N GLU A 73 -2.44 -4.44 22.55
CA GLU A 73 -2.96 -5.18 23.70
C GLU A 73 -4.44 -5.51 23.52
N ALA A 74 -5.24 -4.55 23.04
CA ALA A 74 -6.66 -4.76 22.79
C ALA A 74 -6.97 -5.81 21.70
N ASN A 75 -6.13 -5.92 20.67
CA ASN A 75 -6.20 -7.02 19.68
C ASN A 75 -5.47 -8.30 20.12
N GLN A 76 -4.90 -8.30 21.34
CA GLN A 76 -4.19 -9.43 21.94
C GLN A 76 -3.01 -9.92 21.08
N LEU A 77 -2.33 -9.01 20.37
CA LEU A 77 -1.35 -9.37 19.34
C LEU A 77 -0.16 -10.12 19.92
N ARG A 78 0.36 -9.70 21.09
CA ARG A 78 1.47 -10.41 21.76
C ARG A 78 1.16 -11.90 21.96
N HIS A 79 -0.02 -12.21 22.49
CA HIS A 79 -0.44 -13.57 22.74
C HIS A 79 -0.70 -14.35 21.44
N ARG A 80 -1.46 -13.75 20.51
CA ARG A 80 -1.79 -14.37 19.21
C ARG A 80 -0.56 -14.67 18.37
N TRP A 81 0.47 -13.83 18.44
CA TRP A 81 1.72 -14.02 17.70
C TRP A 81 2.63 -15.06 18.35
N SER A 82 2.69 -15.10 19.69
CA SER A 82 3.47 -16.12 20.41
C SER A 82 2.99 -17.56 20.17
N THR A 83 1.74 -17.71 19.75
CA THR A 83 1.09 -19.00 19.46
C THR A 83 0.94 -19.26 17.95
N LEU A 84 1.38 -18.32 17.11
CA LEU A 84 1.23 -18.41 15.67
C LEU A 84 2.23 -19.43 15.10
N PRO A 85 1.81 -20.41 14.29
CA PRO A 85 2.73 -21.38 13.71
C PRO A 85 3.79 -20.70 12.83
N ASP A 86 4.96 -21.30 12.75
CA ASP A 86 5.99 -20.90 11.79
C ASP A 86 5.45 -20.90 10.35
N LYS A 87 5.96 -19.96 9.53
CA LYS A 87 5.55 -19.75 8.13
C LYS A 87 4.09 -19.35 7.94
N SER A 88 3.41 -18.91 9.00
CA SER A 88 2.08 -18.30 8.92
C SER A 88 2.16 -16.87 8.41
N THR A 89 1.06 -16.38 7.84
CA THR A 89 0.88 -14.98 7.50
C THR A 89 -0.13 -14.38 8.45
N PHE A 90 0.15 -13.20 8.99
CA PHE A 90 -0.78 -12.40 9.77
C PHE A 90 -1.00 -11.06 9.08
N THR A 91 -2.26 -10.63 8.96
CA THR A 91 -2.66 -9.42 8.24
C THR A 91 -3.31 -8.42 9.18
N ILE A 92 -2.71 -7.23 9.30
CA ILE A 92 -3.32 -6.06 9.93
C ILE A 92 -3.85 -5.14 8.83
N ILE A 93 -5.07 -4.63 8.98
CA ILE A 93 -5.59 -3.54 8.16
C ILE A 93 -5.92 -2.34 9.04
N GLU A 94 -5.44 -1.16 8.63
CA GLU A 94 -5.58 0.13 9.30
C GLU A 94 -6.28 1.15 8.40
N THR A 95 -7.13 1.99 8.98
CA THR A 95 -7.95 2.98 8.25
C THR A 95 -7.43 4.42 8.27
N GLY A 96 -6.28 4.66 8.90
CA GLY A 96 -5.57 5.94 8.91
C GLY A 96 -4.12 5.71 9.31
N PHE A 97 -3.18 5.88 8.37
CA PHE A 97 -1.76 5.64 8.68
C PHE A 97 -1.19 6.75 9.56
N GLY A 98 -1.56 8.01 9.27
CA GLY A 98 -1.03 9.20 9.90
C GLY A 98 0.49 9.19 9.93
N THR A 99 1.05 9.25 11.14
CA THR A 99 2.51 9.27 11.37
C THR A 99 3.15 7.88 11.28
N GLY A 100 2.37 6.82 11.15
CA GLY A 100 2.83 5.43 11.14
C GLY A 100 3.12 4.85 12.52
N LEU A 101 2.74 5.54 13.61
CA LEU A 101 3.07 5.13 14.97
C LEU A 101 2.49 3.75 15.34
N ASN A 102 1.26 3.46 14.94
CA ASN A 102 0.64 2.14 15.15
C ASN A 102 1.38 1.03 14.40
N PHE A 103 1.79 1.30 13.16
CA PHE A 103 2.63 0.39 12.38
C PHE A 103 3.96 0.12 13.10
N LEU A 104 4.64 1.16 13.62
CA LEU A 104 5.91 1.00 14.32
C LEU A 104 5.76 0.18 15.61
N CYS A 105 4.70 0.43 16.39
CA CYS A 105 4.38 -0.38 17.57
C CYS A 105 4.09 -1.84 17.20
N ALA A 106 3.33 -2.08 16.12
CA ALA A 106 3.04 -3.41 15.62
C ALA A 106 4.31 -4.11 15.10
N ALA A 107 5.19 -3.39 14.43
CA ALA A 107 6.43 -3.93 13.90
C ALA A 107 7.43 -4.31 15.00
N GLN A 108 7.56 -3.49 16.05
CA GLN A 108 8.35 -3.81 17.24
C GLN A 108 7.78 -5.04 17.96
N CYS A 109 6.47 -5.03 18.26
CA CYS A 109 5.81 -6.18 18.90
C CYS A 109 5.91 -7.46 18.04
N TRP A 110 5.84 -7.32 16.71
CA TRP A 110 6.00 -8.45 15.81
C TRP A 110 7.42 -8.96 15.92
N ALA A 111 8.45 -8.09 15.88
CA ALA A 111 9.85 -8.48 16.02
C ALA A 111 10.10 -9.29 17.30
N GLU A 112 9.46 -8.94 18.41
CA GLU A 112 9.61 -9.59 19.72
C GLU A 112 8.83 -10.90 19.88
N HIS A 113 7.62 -10.98 19.32
CA HIS A 113 6.68 -12.07 19.65
C HIS A 113 6.19 -12.88 18.44
N GLY A 114 6.45 -12.40 17.21
CA GLY A 114 6.07 -13.08 15.98
C GLY A 114 7.00 -14.24 15.63
N PRO A 115 6.50 -15.27 14.93
CA PRO A 115 7.32 -16.42 14.55
C PRO A 115 8.46 -16.02 13.61
N ASP A 116 9.61 -16.67 13.79
CA ASP A 116 10.87 -16.43 13.08
C ASP A 116 10.70 -16.39 11.56
N THR A 117 9.88 -17.31 11.04
CA THR A 117 9.62 -17.50 9.61
C THR A 117 8.25 -17.01 9.16
N GLY A 118 7.47 -16.38 10.05
CA GLY A 118 6.18 -15.81 9.70
C GLY A 118 6.27 -14.51 8.91
N GLN A 119 5.17 -14.16 8.25
CA GLN A 119 5.04 -12.92 7.49
C GLN A 119 3.99 -12.02 8.13
N LEU A 120 4.36 -10.76 8.38
CA LEU A 120 3.39 -9.71 8.70
C LEU A 120 3.06 -8.95 7.42
N GLN A 121 1.78 -8.93 7.07
CA GLN A 121 1.20 -8.02 6.07
C GLN A 121 0.51 -6.90 6.84
N TYR A 122 0.99 -5.67 6.66
CA TYR A 122 0.35 -4.49 7.23
C TYR A 122 -0.18 -3.64 6.10
N LEU A 123 -1.49 -3.42 6.05
CA LEU A 123 -2.14 -2.56 5.07
C LEU A 123 -2.65 -1.34 5.80
N SER A 124 -2.28 -0.14 5.36
CA SER A 124 -2.83 1.09 5.91
C SER A 124 -3.37 1.98 4.82
N ILE A 125 -4.52 2.55 5.08
CA ILE A 125 -5.17 3.52 4.21
C ILE A 125 -4.81 4.91 4.71
N GLU A 126 -4.49 5.83 3.79
CA GLU A 126 -4.23 7.22 4.11
C GLU A 126 -4.76 8.12 3.00
N LYS A 127 -5.54 9.13 3.37
CA LYS A 127 -6.11 10.10 2.42
C LYS A 127 -5.16 11.28 2.21
N TYR A 128 -4.49 11.72 3.27
CA TYR A 128 -3.58 12.85 3.28
C TYR A 128 -2.21 12.40 3.77
N PRO A 129 -1.38 11.77 2.92
CA PRO A 129 -0.05 11.32 3.34
C PRO A 129 0.78 12.51 3.83
N LEU A 130 1.58 12.30 4.87
CA LEU A 130 2.46 13.34 5.38
C LEU A 130 3.55 13.68 4.35
N ALA A 131 3.99 14.93 4.32
CA ALA A 131 5.22 15.26 3.60
C ALA A 131 6.41 14.53 4.27
N PRO A 132 7.46 14.13 3.52
CA PRO A 132 8.59 13.40 4.10
C PRO A 132 9.26 14.10 5.29
N ALA A 133 9.35 15.43 5.25
CA ALA A 133 9.91 16.24 6.34
C ALA A 133 9.03 16.19 7.61
N ASP A 134 7.71 16.25 7.46
CA ASP A 134 6.79 16.16 8.59
C ASP A 134 6.75 14.76 9.19
N LEU A 135 6.81 13.72 8.35
CA LEU A 135 6.93 12.33 8.82
C LEU A 135 8.20 12.13 9.64
N ALA A 136 9.34 12.62 9.14
CA ALA A 136 10.60 12.54 9.86
C ALA A 136 10.53 13.27 11.21
N ARG A 137 9.97 14.49 11.23
CA ARG A 137 9.78 15.27 12.45
C ARG A 137 8.82 14.61 13.45
N ALA A 138 7.76 13.96 12.97
CA ALA A 138 6.79 13.27 13.83
C ALA A 138 7.37 12.02 14.51
N LEU A 139 8.37 11.40 13.86
CA LEU A 139 9.01 10.17 14.33
C LEU A 139 10.30 10.39 15.12
N ASP A 140 10.92 11.56 15.01
CA ASP A 140 12.17 11.93 15.70
C ASP A 140 12.15 11.69 17.23
N PRO A 141 11.05 11.98 17.96
CA PRO A 141 11.02 11.76 19.42
C PRO A 141 11.10 10.29 19.84
N TRP A 142 10.83 9.34 18.94
CA TRP A 142 10.63 7.92 19.27
C TRP A 142 11.85 7.07 18.95
N ALA A 143 12.92 7.28 19.73
CA ALA A 143 14.20 6.60 19.53
C ALA A 143 14.12 5.06 19.54
N GLU A 144 13.12 4.49 20.22
CA GLU A 144 12.88 3.05 20.26
C GLU A 144 12.53 2.43 18.89
N PHE A 145 12.09 3.23 17.92
CA PHE A 145 11.75 2.78 16.57
C PHE A 145 12.82 3.10 15.53
N ASN A 146 13.96 3.69 15.93
CA ASN A 146 14.94 4.31 15.03
C ASN A 146 15.32 3.48 13.78
N ASP A 147 15.52 2.17 13.93
CA ASP A 147 15.96 1.34 12.79
C ASP A 147 14.88 1.15 11.73
N ILE A 148 13.62 0.99 12.16
CA ILE A 148 12.49 0.80 11.24
C ILE A 148 11.89 2.13 10.79
N SER A 149 11.90 3.17 11.63
CA SER A 149 11.46 4.51 11.23
C SER A 149 12.40 5.09 10.17
N LYS A 150 13.71 4.90 10.27
CA LYS A 150 14.67 5.29 9.21
C LYS A 150 14.40 4.56 7.90
N GLN A 151 14.12 3.25 7.94
CA GLN A 151 13.76 2.50 6.74
C GLN A 151 12.44 3.02 6.14
N LEU A 152 11.44 3.30 6.98
CA LEU A 152 10.16 3.87 6.53
C LEU A 152 10.35 5.24 5.86
N ILE A 153 11.05 6.17 6.52
CA ILE A 153 11.31 7.52 6.00
C ILE A 153 12.08 7.47 4.68
N ALA A 154 13.14 6.65 4.61
CA ALA A 154 13.97 6.53 3.40
C ALA A 154 13.20 5.94 2.20
N ASN A 155 12.15 5.17 2.45
CA ASN A 155 11.35 4.50 1.42
C ASN A 155 9.92 5.04 1.34
N TYR A 156 9.62 6.17 1.99
CA TYR A 156 8.27 6.71 2.05
C TYR A 156 7.82 7.12 0.63
N PRO A 157 6.65 6.68 0.16
CA PRO A 157 6.21 6.95 -1.19
C PRO A 157 5.87 8.44 -1.39
N PRO A 158 6.05 8.97 -2.62
CA PRO A 158 5.53 10.28 -2.98
C PRO A 158 4.00 10.25 -2.84
N PRO A 159 3.36 11.42 -2.67
CA PRO A 159 1.91 11.53 -2.52
C PRO A 159 1.22 11.26 -3.86
N LEU A 160 1.22 10.01 -4.32
CA LEU A 160 0.57 9.55 -5.54
C LEU A 160 -0.53 8.55 -5.17
N PRO A 161 -1.68 8.55 -5.86
CA PRO A 161 -2.76 7.63 -5.54
C PRO A 161 -2.37 6.17 -5.78
N GLY A 162 -2.94 5.27 -4.98
CA GLY A 162 -2.86 3.82 -5.17
C GLY A 162 -2.02 3.09 -4.12
N PHE A 163 -1.52 1.92 -4.51
CA PHE A 163 -0.89 0.96 -3.61
C PHE A 163 0.63 1.07 -3.65
N HIS A 164 1.23 1.36 -2.50
CA HIS A 164 2.67 1.50 -2.33
C HIS A 164 3.16 0.42 -1.36
N ARG A 165 3.90 -0.55 -1.89
CA ARG A 165 4.39 -1.67 -1.08
C ARG A 165 5.85 -1.51 -0.70
N LEU A 166 6.11 -1.47 0.60
CA LEU A 166 7.43 -1.37 1.22
C LEU A 166 7.77 -2.71 1.90
N ILE A 167 9.02 -3.12 1.78
CA ILE A 167 9.56 -4.31 2.47
C ILE A 167 10.55 -3.82 3.51
N LEU A 168 10.17 -3.91 4.78
CA LEU A 168 10.92 -3.36 5.91
C LEU A 168 11.46 -4.51 6.75
N LYS A 169 12.72 -4.45 7.16
CA LYS A 169 13.36 -5.52 7.93
C LYS A 169 13.67 -5.04 9.34
N PRO A 170 12.85 -5.40 10.35
CA PRO A 170 13.18 -5.12 11.74
C PRO A 170 14.50 -5.76 12.15
N PRO A 171 15.28 -5.11 13.04
CA PRO A 171 16.47 -5.71 13.65
C PRO A 171 16.16 -7.08 14.28
N GLY A 172 17.11 -8.00 14.22
CA GLY A 172 17.00 -9.33 14.84
C GLY A 172 16.09 -10.33 14.11
N ARG A 173 15.43 -9.94 12.99
CA ARG A 173 14.50 -10.82 12.27
C ARG A 173 15.04 -11.39 10.96
N LYS A 174 14.67 -12.63 10.66
CA LYS A 174 14.95 -13.30 9.38
C LYS A 174 14.01 -12.81 8.27
N ALA A 175 12.70 -12.83 8.52
CA ALA A 175 11.67 -12.42 7.58
C ALA A 175 11.35 -10.92 7.69
N PRO A 176 11.18 -10.20 6.55
CA PRO A 176 10.75 -8.81 6.56
C PRO A 176 9.24 -8.67 6.80
N ILE A 177 8.82 -7.46 7.17
CA ILE A 177 7.43 -7.01 7.20
C ILE A 177 7.09 -6.41 5.84
N ALA A 178 5.91 -6.74 5.32
CA ALA A 178 5.37 -6.09 4.13
C ALA A 178 4.35 -5.03 4.54
N LEU A 179 4.72 -3.76 4.39
CA LEU A 179 3.83 -2.62 4.58
C LEU A 179 3.24 -2.22 3.21
N THR A 180 1.92 -2.10 3.11
CA THR A 180 1.22 -1.56 1.94
C THR A 180 0.49 -0.30 2.35
N LEU A 181 1.00 0.85 1.92
CA LEU A 181 0.34 2.14 2.08
C LEU A 181 -0.61 2.35 0.90
N ILE A 182 -1.89 2.56 1.17
CA ILE A 182 -2.94 2.76 0.18
C ILE A 182 -3.34 4.22 0.25
N PHE A 183 -2.85 5.00 -0.70
CA PHE A 183 -3.11 6.42 -0.78
C PHE A 183 -4.39 6.66 -1.58
N ALA A 184 -5.50 6.76 -0.86
CA ALA A 184 -6.85 6.94 -1.40
C ALA A 184 -7.84 7.29 -0.28
N GLU A 185 -9.04 7.71 -0.65
CA GLU A 185 -10.16 7.78 0.28
C GLU A 185 -10.53 6.37 0.79
N ALA A 186 -10.95 6.24 2.06
CA ALA A 186 -11.10 4.95 2.71
C ALA A 186 -12.14 4.04 2.05
N ARG A 187 -13.26 4.58 1.56
CA ARG A 187 -14.27 3.80 0.84
C ARG A 187 -13.69 3.25 -0.46
N GLU A 188 -12.95 4.08 -1.18
CA GLU A 188 -12.29 3.68 -2.43
C GLU A 188 -11.24 2.60 -2.19
N ALA A 189 -10.37 2.80 -1.20
CA ALA A 189 -9.32 1.85 -0.83
C ALA A 189 -9.90 0.50 -0.41
N LEU A 190 -10.90 0.50 0.47
CA LEU A 190 -11.55 -0.73 0.94
C LEU A 190 -12.28 -1.44 -0.19
N ALA A 191 -12.96 -0.71 -1.09
CA ALA A 191 -13.57 -1.31 -2.28
C ALA A 191 -12.54 -1.95 -3.21
N GLN A 192 -11.34 -1.39 -3.34
CA GLN A 192 -10.24 -1.98 -4.12
C GLN A 192 -9.62 -3.21 -3.45
N LEU A 193 -9.67 -3.31 -2.11
CA LEU A 193 -9.23 -4.48 -1.35
C LEU A 193 -10.24 -5.63 -1.39
N GLN A 194 -11.52 -5.33 -1.59
CA GLN A 194 -12.58 -6.32 -1.65
C GLN A 194 -12.43 -7.25 -2.85
N SER A 195 -13.09 -8.41 -2.76
CA SER A 195 -13.16 -9.39 -3.85
C SER A 195 -13.65 -8.72 -5.14
N THR A 196 -12.98 -9.02 -6.24
CA THR A 196 -13.35 -8.52 -7.56
C THR A 196 -14.78 -8.91 -7.93
N THR A 197 -15.45 -8.03 -8.67
CA THR A 197 -16.76 -8.31 -9.29
C THR A 197 -16.67 -9.34 -10.42
N HIS A 198 -15.45 -9.75 -10.80
CA HIS A 198 -15.25 -10.80 -11.78
C HIS A 198 -15.82 -12.13 -11.24
N PRO A 199 -16.84 -12.73 -11.87
CA PRO A 199 -17.53 -13.92 -11.35
C PRO A 199 -16.60 -15.10 -11.05
N ALA A 200 -15.49 -15.21 -11.78
CA ALA A 200 -14.50 -16.28 -11.61
C ALA A 200 -13.55 -16.10 -10.41
N LEU A 201 -13.50 -14.90 -9.82
CA LEU A 201 -12.65 -14.56 -8.68
C LEU A 201 -13.49 -14.06 -7.48
N ALA A 202 -14.82 -14.12 -7.60
CA ALA A 202 -15.76 -13.69 -6.55
C ALA A 202 -15.57 -14.45 -5.22
N GLN A 203 -15.02 -15.67 -5.27
CA GLN A 203 -14.69 -16.47 -4.08
C GLN A 203 -13.27 -16.22 -3.55
N HIS A 204 -12.41 -15.55 -4.32
CA HIS A 204 -11.06 -15.21 -3.90
C HIS A 204 -11.06 -13.88 -3.15
N ARG A 205 -10.76 -13.95 -1.85
CA ARG A 205 -10.39 -12.78 -1.05
C ARG A 205 -8.89 -12.58 -1.18
N PHE A 206 -8.47 -11.49 -1.82
CA PHE A 206 -7.05 -11.15 -1.97
C PHE A 206 -6.43 -10.76 -0.63
N PHE A 207 -7.22 -10.09 0.21
CA PHE A 207 -6.84 -9.70 1.56
C PHE A 207 -7.95 -10.10 2.53
N THR A 208 -7.56 -10.54 3.72
CA THR A 208 -8.46 -10.76 4.84
C THR A 208 -7.71 -10.38 6.10
N ALA A 209 -8.30 -9.53 6.92
CA ALA A 209 -7.70 -9.05 8.15
C ALA A 209 -7.75 -10.13 9.23
N ASP A 210 -6.62 -10.34 9.91
CA ASP A 210 -6.58 -11.05 11.20
C ASP A 210 -6.86 -10.07 12.35
N ALA A 211 -6.50 -8.79 12.18
CA ALA A 211 -6.79 -7.71 13.11
C ALA A 211 -7.04 -6.38 12.37
N TRP A 212 -7.96 -5.58 12.90
CA TRP A 212 -8.23 -4.21 12.46
C TRP A 212 -7.75 -3.19 13.47
N PHE A 213 -6.99 -2.20 12.97
CA PHE A 213 -6.75 -0.95 13.66
C PHE A 213 -7.68 0.09 13.04
N LEU A 214 -8.88 0.21 13.61
CA LEU A 214 -9.85 1.20 13.13
C LEU A 214 -9.47 2.57 13.73
N ASP A 215 -8.47 3.18 13.09
CA ASP A 215 -7.88 4.45 13.49
C ASP A 215 -8.16 5.56 12.46
N GLY A 216 -8.07 6.79 12.93
CA GLY A 216 -8.38 8.03 12.22
C GLY A 216 -8.92 9.08 13.18
N PHE A 217 -9.16 10.31 12.69
CA PHE A 217 -9.67 11.37 13.57
C PHE A 217 -11.03 11.03 14.18
N ALA A 218 -11.31 11.62 15.35
CA ALA A 218 -12.52 11.32 16.12
C ALA A 218 -13.80 11.41 15.26
N PRO A 219 -14.85 10.60 15.52
CA PRO A 219 -16.06 10.61 14.69
C PRO A 219 -16.74 11.97 14.49
N ALA A 220 -16.60 12.87 15.46
CA ALA A 220 -17.11 14.23 15.35
C ALA A 220 -16.26 15.13 14.41
N LYS A 221 -14.98 14.81 14.20
CA LYS A 221 -14.02 15.55 13.38
C LYS A 221 -13.90 14.99 11.96
N ASN A 222 -14.03 13.68 11.78
CA ASN A 222 -13.96 13.03 10.47
C ASN A 222 -15.09 12.00 10.27
N PRO A 223 -16.36 12.43 10.17
CA PRO A 223 -17.52 11.53 10.10
C PRO A 223 -17.51 10.61 8.88
N ASP A 224 -16.86 11.00 7.77
CA ASP A 224 -16.80 10.23 6.52
C ASP A 224 -16.15 8.85 6.70
N LEU A 225 -15.21 8.74 7.65
CA LEU A 225 -14.56 7.48 7.98
C LEU A 225 -15.47 6.53 8.78
N TRP A 226 -16.45 7.06 9.51
CA TRP A 226 -17.27 6.30 10.46
C TRP A 226 -18.67 6.02 9.91
N THR A 227 -18.71 5.54 8.67
CA THR A 227 -19.95 5.31 7.93
C THR A 227 -20.34 3.83 7.87
N PRO A 228 -21.64 3.50 7.71
CA PRO A 228 -22.09 2.12 7.55
C PRO A 228 -21.39 1.38 6.40
N GLU A 229 -21.06 2.07 5.31
CA GLU A 229 -20.34 1.51 4.17
C GLU A 229 -18.93 1.05 4.55
N ILE A 230 -18.21 1.84 5.36
CA ILE A 230 -16.89 1.48 5.88
C ILE A 230 -17.01 0.28 6.81
N PHE A 231 -17.95 0.29 7.77
CA PHE A 231 -18.13 -0.84 8.69
C PHE A 231 -18.49 -2.15 7.96
N LYS A 232 -19.33 -2.08 6.94
CA LYS A 232 -19.66 -3.22 6.09
C LYS A 232 -18.44 -3.71 5.32
N ALA A 233 -17.62 -2.80 4.79
CA ALA A 233 -16.39 -3.15 4.10
C ALA A 233 -15.36 -3.82 5.03
N THR A 234 -15.22 -3.31 6.26
CA THR A 234 -14.42 -3.93 7.33
C THR A 234 -14.86 -5.37 7.60
N ALA A 235 -16.17 -5.61 7.74
CA ALA A 235 -16.72 -6.95 7.90
C ALA A 235 -16.47 -7.86 6.70
N GLN A 236 -16.64 -7.36 5.47
CA GLN A 236 -16.40 -8.12 4.23
C GLN A 236 -14.94 -8.56 4.07
N LEU A 237 -14.01 -7.79 4.63
CA LEU A 237 -12.58 -8.07 4.66
C LEU A 237 -12.15 -8.83 5.94
N SER A 238 -13.09 -9.32 6.75
CA SER A 238 -12.83 -10.08 7.97
C SER A 238 -13.23 -11.55 7.84
N HIS A 239 -12.55 -12.43 8.56
CA HIS A 239 -12.93 -13.83 8.76
C HIS A 239 -13.42 -14.04 10.19
N ILE A 240 -14.06 -15.18 10.46
CA ILE A 240 -14.47 -15.53 11.83
C ILE A 240 -13.24 -15.51 12.74
N GLY A 241 -13.33 -14.77 13.84
CA GLY A 241 -12.23 -14.58 14.79
C GLY A 241 -11.30 -13.40 14.49
N THR A 242 -11.50 -12.65 13.39
CA THR A 242 -10.83 -11.36 13.19
C THR A 242 -11.14 -10.43 14.35
N THR A 243 -10.12 -9.81 14.95
CA THR A 243 -10.30 -8.82 16.01
C THR A 243 -10.33 -7.40 15.45
N LEU A 244 -10.93 -6.49 16.19
CA LEU A 244 -10.94 -5.06 15.89
C LEU A 244 -10.77 -4.27 17.18
N SER A 245 -9.99 -3.19 17.13
CA SER A 245 -9.99 -2.19 18.19
C SER A 245 -9.99 -0.77 17.63
N THR A 246 -10.50 0.16 18.42
CA THR A 246 -10.51 1.60 18.12
C THR A 246 -10.51 2.42 19.41
N PHE A 247 -9.89 3.60 19.41
CA PHE A 247 -9.84 4.48 20.57
C PHE A 247 -11.20 5.08 20.94
N THR A 248 -12.16 5.14 20.00
CA THR A 248 -13.46 5.77 20.23
C THR A 248 -14.42 4.86 21.01
N ALA A 249 -15.22 5.46 21.90
CA ALA A 249 -16.32 4.80 22.60
C ALA A 249 -17.71 5.20 22.06
N SER A 250 -17.76 5.80 20.86
CA SER A 250 -19.00 6.30 20.26
C SER A 250 -20.06 5.20 20.10
N GLY A 251 -21.27 5.47 20.59
CA GLY A 251 -22.40 4.55 20.46
C GLY A 251 -22.81 4.31 19.01
N GLN A 252 -22.65 5.29 18.12
CA GLN A 252 -22.90 5.14 16.68
C GLN A 252 -21.93 4.14 16.05
N VAL A 253 -20.63 4.26 16.36
CA VAL A 253 -19.59 3.37 15.85
C VAL A 253 -19.83 1.94 16.35
N ARG A 254 -20.14 1.78 17.65
CA ARG A 254 -20.48 0.48 18.23
C ARG A 254 -21.67 -0.17 17.51
N ARG A 255 -22.79 0.55 17.35
CA ARG A 255 -23.99 0.02 16.68
C ARG A 255 -23.71 -0.30 15.21
N GLY A 256 -22.97 0.55 14.51
CA GLY A 256 -22.61 0.32 13.11
C GLY A 256 -21.76 -0.93 12.90
N LEU A 257 -20.75 -1.14 13.74
CA LEU A 257 -19.91 -2.35 13.71
C LEU A 257 -20.70 -3.61 14.14
N SER A 258 -21.57 -3.52 15.13
CA SER A 258 -22.46 -4.62 15.51
C SER A 258 -23.42 -5.00 14.38
N ALA A 259 -24.03 -4.02 13.71
CA ALA A 259 -24.87 -4.26 12.54
C ALA A 259 -24.08 -4.87 11.36
N ALA A 260 -22.77 -4.61 11.26
CA ALA A 260 -21.89 -5.21 10.26
C ALA A 260 -21.44 -6.64 10.62
N GLY A 261 -21.72 -7.13 11.82
CA GLY A 261 -21.44 -8.51 12.26
C GLY A 261 -20.28 -8.68 13.24
N PHE A 262 -19.88 -7.62 13.93
CA PHE A 262 -18.91 -7.68 15.03
C PHE A 262 -19.60 -7.77 16.38
N SER A 263 -19.17 -8.71 17.21
CA SER A 263 -19.53 -8.72 18.64
C SER A 263 -18.70 -7.66 19.35
N MET A 264 -19.29 -6.49 19.60
CA MET A 264 -18.61 -5.30 20.14
C MET A 264 -18.77 -5.16 21.65
N SER A 265 -17.68 -4.81 22.35
CA SER A 265 -17.66 -4.52 23.78
C SER A 265 -16.86 -3.25 24.09
N LYS A 266 -17.12 -2.67 25.27
CA LYS A 266 -16.37 -1.55 25.81
C LYS A 266 -15.30 -2.09 26.77
N THR A 267 -14.11 -1.49 26.73
CA THR A 267 -13.00 -1.79 27.64
C THR A 267 -12.37 -0.48 28.13
N PRO A 268 -11.62 -0.45 29.25
CA PRO A 268 -10.96 0.77 29.72
C PRO A 268 -10.08 1.42 28.64
N GLY A 269 -10.22 2.73 28.48
CA GLY A 269 -9.38 3.52 27.59
C GLY A 269 -8.00 3.79 28.18
N PHE A 270 -7.09 4.36 27.39
CA PHE A 270 -5.75 4.72 27.84
C PHE A 270 -5.76 6.05 28.61
N GLY A 271 -4.99 6.12 29.71
CA GLY A 271 -4.80 7.34 30.48
C GLY A 271 -6.11 7.89 31.05
N SER A 272 -6.47 9.12 30.66
CA SER A 272 -7.71 9.78 31.11
C SER A 272 -8.97 9.35 30.34
N LYS A 273 -8.82 8.63 29.22
CA LYS A 273 -9.96 8.13 28.44
C LYS A 273 -10.63 6.99 29.20
N ARG A 274 -11.92 7.15 29.52
CA ARG A 274 -12.66 6.16 30.33
C ARG A 274 -12.85 4.83 29.62
N GLU A 275 -13.22 4.87 28.36
CA GLU A 275 -13.63 3.70 27.59
C GLU A 275 -13.09 3.78 26.16
N MET A 276 -12.90 2.62 25.54
CA MET A 276 -12.64 2.41 24.13
C MET A 276 -13.42 1.17 23.64
N LEU A 277 -13.43 0.90 22.33
CA LEU A 277 -14.15 -0.24 21.77
C LEU A 277 -13.20 -1.34 21.27
N VAL A 278 -13.63 -2.57 21.51
CA VAL A 278 -13.02 -3.78 20.94
C VAL A 278 -14.12 -4.68 20.38
N GLY A 279 -13.79 -5.51 19.40
CA GLY A 279 -14.72 -6.47 18.85
C GLY A 279 -14.06 -7.67 18.21
N SER A 280 -14.86 -8.70 18.00
CA SER A 280 -14.49 -9.88 17.23
C SER A 280 -15.55 -10.14 16.16
N TYR A 281 -15.12 -10.40 14.94
CA TYR A 281 -16.03 -10.75 13.85
C TYR A 281 -16.58 -12.16 14.09
N SER A 282 -17.89 -12.26 14.27
CA SER A 282 -18.61 -13.51 14.50
C SER A 282 -19.49 -13.91 13.31
N GLY A 283 -19.66 -13.02 12.32
CA GLY A 283 -20.50 -13.27 11.14
C GLY A 283 -22.01 -13.26 11.42
N HIS A 284 -22.41 -13.04 12.68
CA HIS A 284 -23.80 -12.88 13.08
C HIS A 284 -24.18 -11.41 13.08
N THR A 285 -25.21 -11.04 12.33
CA THR A 285 -25.83 -9.72 12.45
C THR A 285 -26.75 -9.77 13.66
N ASP A 286 -26.44 -9.00 14.72
CA ASP A 286 -27.34 -8.81 15.86
C ASP A 286 -28.55 -8.01 15.38
N ILE A 287 -29.56 -8.71 14.85
CA ILE A 287 -30.91 -8.17 14.77
C ILE A 287 -31.49 -8.44 16.16
N THR A 288 -31.47 -7.43 17.03
CA THR A 288 -32.33 -7.46 18.21
C THR A 288 -33.77 -7.48 17.72
N GLU A 289 -34.40 -8.64 17.84
CA GLU A 289 -35.83 -8.86 17.60
C GLU A 289 -36.63 -7.83 18.40
N SER A 290 -37.27 -6.89 17.70
CA SER A 290 -38.50 -6.29 18.20
C SER A 290 -39.61 -7.31 17.90
N GLU A 291 -40.27 -7.79 18.94
CA GLU A 291 -41.46 -8.63 18.89
C GLU A 291 -42.51 -8.00 17.97
N ASP A 292 -42.72 -8.59 16.80
CA ASP A 292 -43.99 -8.55 16.10
C ASP A 292 -44.12 -9.86 15.32
N GLU A 293 -45.00 -10.73 15.80
CA GLU A 293 -45.29 -12.04 15.23
C GLU A 293 -45.90 -11.86 13.83
N GLY A 294 -45.11 -12.15 12.79
CA GLY A 294 -45.57 -12.33 11.42
C GLY A 294 -44.95 -13.58 10.84
N GLU A 295 -45.78 -14.58 10.54
CA GLU A 295 -45.41 -15.93 10.07
C GLU A 295 -44.27 -15.98 9.03
N PRO A 296 -43.41 -17.02 9.08
CA PRO A 296 -42.35 -17.21 8.09
C PRO A 296 -42.94 -17.63 6.75
N SER A 297 -43.09 -16.67 5.84
CA SER A 297 -43.39 -16.96 4.43
C SER A 297 -42.28 -17.81 3.81
N GLN A 298 -42.65 -18.98 3.28
CA GLN A 298 -41.74 -19.92 2.62
C GLN A 298 -40.99 -19.26 1.45
N PRO A 299 -39.72 -19.60 1.20
CA PRO A 299 -38.99 -19.11 0.04
C PRO A 299 -39.65 -19.65 -1.24
N LYS A 300 -40.12 -18.73 -2.10
CA LYS A 300 -40.68 -19.05 -3.42
C LYS A 300 -39.65 -19.86 -4.25
N PRO A 301 -39.97 -21.07 -4.72
CA PRO A 301 -39.10 -21.81 -5.61
C PRO A 301 -39.16 -21.17 -7.00
N GLY A 302 -38.16 -20.34 -7.34
CA GLY A 302 -38.19 -19.65 -8.63
C GLY A 302 -37.07 -18.67 -8.94
N VAL A 303 -36.11 -18.42 -8.04
CA VAL A 303 -34.93 -17.63 -8.41
C VAL A 303 -34.03 -18.51 -9.27
N ARG A 304 -34.17 -18.37 -10.59
CA ARG A 304 -33.17 -18.84 -11.55
C ARG A 304 -31.81 -18.34 -11.06
N ARG A 305 -30.92 -19.27 -10.69
CA ARG A 305 -29.47 -18.98 -10.62
C ARG A 305 -29.12 -18.30 -11.93
N GLU A 306 -28.78 -17.01 -11.88
CA GLU A 306 -28.22 -16.32 -13.03
C GLU A 306 -27.06 -17.18 -13.54
N LYS A 307 -27.11 -17.55 -14.82
CA LYS A 307 -26.03 -18.27 -15.48
C LYS A 307 -24.78 -17.42 -15.28
N GLN A 308 -23.88 -17.91 -14.43
CA GLN A 308 -22.53 -17.43 -14.28
C GLN A 308 -21.97 -17.28 -15.70
N SER A 309 -21.60 -16.06 -16.07
CA SER A 309 -21.21 -15.77 -17.44
C SER A 309 -19.89 -16.47 -17.73
N ASP A 310 -19.96 -17.68 -18.27
CA ASP A 310 -18.84 -18.39 -18.85
C ASP A 310 -18.47 -17.70 -20.16
N LEU A 311 -17.74 -16.59 -20.07
CA LEU A 311 -17.07 -16.04 -21.24
C LEU A 311 -16.02 -17.07 -21.70
N PRO A 312 -16.08 -17.62 -22.92
CA PRO A 312 -15.32 -18.83 -23.30
C PRO A 312 -13.79 -18.71 -23.25
N TRP A 313 -13.23 -17.51 -23.11
CA TRP A 313 -11.79 -17.25 -23.13
C TRP A 313 -11.15 -17.10 -21.75
N HIS A 314 -11.87 -17.36 -20.66
CA HIS A 314 -11.31 -17.32 -19.31
C HIS A 314 -10.92 -18.72 -18.80
N ILE A 315 -9.83 -18.77 -18.04
CA ILE A 315 -9.35 -19.97 -17.33
C ILE A 315 -10.51 -20.52 -16.48
N ASP A 316 -10.83 -21.81 -16.59
CA ASP A 316 -11.79 -22.50 -15.72
C ASP A 316 -11.24 -22.51 -14.28
N LEU A 317 -11.57 -21.44 -13.54
CA LEU A 317 -11.11 -21.26 -12.16
C LEU A 317 -11.86 -22.15 -11.18
N ALA A 318 -12.98 -22.78 -11.56
CA ALA A 318 -13.59 -23.83 -10.74
C ALA A 318 -12.69 -25.08 -10.75
N ARG A 319 -12.09 -25.41 -11.90
CA ARG A 319 -11.02 -26.42 -11.99
C ARG A 319 -9.75 -25.94 -11.27
N ALA A 320 -9.29 -24.71 -11.50
CA ALA A 320 -8.09 -24.19 -10.85
C ALA A 320 -8.22 -24.14 -9.32
N GLY A 321 -9.38 -23.72 -8.79
CA GLY A 321 -9.69 -23.67 -7.37
C GLY A 321 -9.77 -25.06 -6.72
N ARG A 322 -10.34 -26.05 -7.42
CA ARG A 322 -10.31 -27.47 -6.99
C ARG A 322 -8.89 -28.04 -7.00
N GLU A 323 -8.06 -27.67 -7.97
CA GLU A 323 -6.65 -28.06 -8.05
C GLU A 323 -5.80 -27.35 -6.96
N LEU A 324 -6.03 -26.06 -6.71
CA LEU A 324 -5.41 -25.27 -5.62
C LEU A 324 -5.76 -25.84 -4.23
N ALA A 325 -7.02 -26.19 -3.99
CA ALA A 325 -7.46 -26.81 -2.73
C ALA A 325 -6.87 -28.23 -2.55
N ARG A 326 -6.68 -28.98 -3.63
CA ARG A 326 -5.99 -30.29 -3.61
C ARG A 326 -4.48 -30.13 -3.36
N HIS A 327 -3.83 -29.12 -3.95
CA HIS A 327 -2.40 -28.84 -3.76
C HIS A 327 -2.08 -28.22 -2.39
N SER A 328 -2.99 -27.45 -1.81
CA SER A 328 -2.91 -26.96 -0.42
C SER A 328 -2.76 -28.11 0.60
N ARG A 329 -3.35 -29.28 0.30
CA ARG A 329 -3.24 -30.51 1.10
C ARG A 329 -1.97 -31.31 0.83
N ALA A 330 -1.23 -31.04 -0.26
CA ALA A 330 0.00 -31.73 -0.60
C ALA A 330 1.18 -31.09 0.15
N SER A 331 1.78 -31.86 1.05
CA SER A 331 2.79 -31.45 2.05
C SER A 331 4.16 -31.00 1.51
N ARG A 332 4.27 -30.56 0.26
CA ARG A 332 5.50 -29.98 -0.30
C ARG A 332 5.21 -28.68 -1.04
N LYS A 333 5.49 -27.55 -0.38
CA LYS A 333 5.64 -26.23 -1.01
C LYS A 333 6.84 -26.25 -1.96
N HIS A 334 6.69 -26.84 -3.14
CA HIS A 334 7.72 -26.88 -4.18
C HIS A 334 7.14 -26.34 -5.49
N ILE A 335 7.88 -25.44 -6.13
CA ILE A 335 7.52 -24.86 -7.42
C ILE A 335 8.67 -25.03 -8.42
N ALA A 336 8.31 -25.37 -9.66
CA ALA A 336 9.22 -25.36 -10.80
C ALA A 336 8.99 -24.08 -11.61
N ILE A 337 10.05 -23.36 -11.93
CA ILE A 337 10.06 -22.15 -12.75
C ILE A 337 10.86 -22.45 -14.02
N VAL A 338 10.28 -22.17 -15.18
CA VAL A 338 10.94 -22.35 -16.48
C VAL A 338 11.37 -20.99 -17.00
N GLY A 339 12.68 -20.81 -17.16
CA GLY A 339 13.35 -19.56 -17.49
C GLY A 339 14.10 -18.96 -16.30
N ALA A 340 15.35 -18.56 -16.52
CA ALA A 340 16.26 -17.87 -15.59
C ALA A 340 16.62 -16.45 -16.08
N GLY A 341 15.71 -15.80 -16.80
CA GLY A 341 15.75 -14.34 -17.00
C GLY A 341 15.17 -13.59 -15.79
N ILE A 342 15.15 -12.26 -15.85
CA ILE A 342 14.79 -11.39 -14.71
C ILE A 342 13.43 -11.74 -14.09
N ALA A 343 12.44 -12.10 -14.91
CA ALA A 343 11.11 -12.51 -14.43
C ALA A 343 11.15 -13.85 -13.69
N GLY A 344 11.93 -14.82 -14.18
CA GLY A 344 12.10 -16.13 -13.57
C GLY A 344 12.83 -16.03 -12.24
N CYS A 345 13.95 -15.31 -12.19
CA CYS A 345 14.73 -15.10 -10.98
C CYS A 345 13.97 -14.29 -9.92
N ALA A 346 13.27 -13.21 -10.31
CA ALA A 346 12.45 -12.44 -9.38
C ALA A 346 11.28 -13.28 -8.81
N THR A 347 10.64 -14.10 -9.64
CA THR A 347 9.58 -15.04 -9.19
C THR A 347 10.15 -16.09 -8.24
N ALA A 348 11.32 -16.65 -8.55
CA ALA A 348 12.01 -17.61 -7.69
C ALA A 348 12.32 -17.02 -6.32
N SER A 349 12.91 -15.82 -6.28
CA SER A 349 13.20 -15.09 -5.05
C SER A 349 11.92 -14.83 -4.25
N ALA A 350 10.85 -14.36 -4.89
CA ALA A 350 9.58 -14.11 -4.23
C ALA A 350 8.95 -15.37 -3.62
N MET A 351 9.07 -16.53 -4.29
CA MET A 351 8.56 -17.81 -3.79
C MET A 351 9.44 -18.37 -2.66
N ALA A 352 10.77 -18.31 -2.81
CA ALA A 352 11.71 -18.74 -1.79
C ALA A 352 11.53 -17.95 -0.47
N ASN A 353 11.32 -16.63 -0.57
CA ASN A 353 11.02 -15.76 0.59
C ASN A 353 9.68 -16.10 1.27
N ARG A 354 8.80 -16.87 0.61
CA ARG A 354 7.56 -17.42 1.17
C ARG A 354 7.71 -18.87 1.67
N GLY A 355 8.93 -19.37 1.76
CA GLY A 355 9.26 -20.71 2.24
C GLY A 355 8.96 -21.82 1.24
N TRP A 356 8.81 -21.50 -0.05
CA TRP A 356 8.75 -22.51 -1.10
C TRP A 356 10.15 -23.02 -1.43
N ARG A 357 10.28 -24.34 -1.60
CA ARG A 357 11.39 -24.90 -2.37
C ARG A 357 11.19 -24.49 -3.82
N VAL A 358 12.24 -24.01 -4.48
CA VAL A 358 12.17 -23.56 -5.87
C VAL A 358 13.17 -24.35 -6.71
N SER A 359 12.75 -24.82 -7.88
CA SER A 359 13.63 -25.34 -8.92
C SER A 359 13.50 -24.46 -10.15
N ILE A 360 14.61 -23.92 -10.64
CA ILE A 360 14.66 -23.13 -11.87
C ILE A 360 15.24 -24.01 -12.98
N TYR A 361 14.58 -24.03 -14.13
CA TYR A 361 15.04 -24.74 -15.33
C TYR A 361 15.25 -23.72 -16.44
N ASP A 362 16.46 -23.63 -16.96
CA ASP A 362 16.77 -22.83 -18.14
C ASP A 362 17.50 -23.71 -19.16
N ARG A 363 17.39 -23.34 -20.44
CA ARG A 363 18.11 -24.04 -21.51
C ARG A 363 19.60 -23.70 -21.51
N HIS A 364 19.97 -22.57 -20.92
CA HIS A 364 21.32 -22.06 -20.83
C HIS A 364 21.97 -22.46 -19.51
N GLY A 365 23.31 -22.54 -19.50
CA GLY A 365 24.08 -22.90 -18.30
C GLY A 365 24.25 -21.76 -17.28
N GLN A 366 23.78 -20.55 -17.59
CA GLN A 366 23.87 -19.36 -16.75
C GLN A 366 22.55 -18.56 -16.82
N PRO A 367 22.10 -17.91 -15.73
CA PRO A 367 20.98 -16.97 -15.75
C PRO A 367 21.23 -15.78 -16.67
N GLY A 368 20.16 -15.12 -17.09
CA GLY A 368 20.24 -13.88 -17.86
C GLY A 368 20.80 -14.03 -19.28
N ALA A 369 20.95 -15.24 -19.83
CA ALA A 369 21.68 -15.45 -21.10
C ALA A 369 21.00 -14.92 -22.40
N GLU A 370 19.81 -14.31 -22.34
CA GLU A 370 19.09 -13.80 -23.52
C GLU A 370 18.66 -12.34 -23.38
N ALA A 371 17.36 -12.02 -23.39
CA ALA A 371 16.88 -10.64 -23.31
C ALA A 371 17.30 -9.93 -22.00
N SER A 372 17.54 -10.69 -20.92
CA SER A 372 18.11 -10.19 -19.66
C SER A 372 19.65 -10.16 -19.65
N GLY A 373 20.29 -10.37 -20.81
CA GLY A 373 21.75 -10.47 -20.98
C GLY A 373 22.44 -9.16 -21.33
N ASN A 374 21.69 -8.07 -21.37
CA ASN A 374 22.25 -6.75 -21.64
C ASN A 374 23.19 -6.35 -20.49
N PRO A 375 24.36 -5.75 -20.77
CA PRO A 375 25.33 -5.40 -19.72
C PRO A 375 24.80 -4.31 -18.77
N GLN A 376 23.89 -3.46 -19.26
CA GLN A 376 23.24 -2.42 -18.46
C GLN A 376 21.78 -2.28 -18.89
N GLY A 377 20.86 -2.43 -17.93
CA GLY A 377 19.43 -2.23 -18.10
C GLY A 377 18.97 -1.02 -17.30
N ILE A 378 18.38 -0.03 -17.97
CA ILE A 378 17.76 1.12 -17.30
C ILE A 378 16.42 0.71 -16.68
N ILE A 379 16.13 1.23 -15.48
CA ILE A 379 14.78 1.17 -14.92
C ILE A 379 13.96 2.27 -15.61
N TYR A 380 13.37 1.94 -16.74
CA TYR A 380 12.77 2.93 -17.62
C TYR A 380 11.44 3.50 -17.08
N PRO A 381 11.34 4.82 -16.83
CA PRO A 381 10.12 5.44 -16.37
C PRO A 381 9.20 5.82 -17.55
N ARG A 382 8.10 5.09 -17.71
CA ARG A 382 7.04 5.47 -18.67
C ARG A 382 5.81 5.98 -17.94
N LEU A 383 5.75 7.30 -17.74
CA LEU A 383 4.58 7.97 -17.19
C LEU A 383 3.57 8.34 -18.27
N SER A 384 2.30 8.44 -17.87
CA SER A 384 1.21 8.96 -18.69
C SER A 384 0.52 10.08 -17.92
N THR A 385 -0.03 11.05 -18.66
CA THR A 385 -0.91 12.08 -18.10
C THR A 385 -2.24 11.49 -17.61
N GLU A 386 -2.61 10.30 -18.08
CA GLU A 386 -3.83 9.60 -17.70
C GLU A 386 -3.57 8.50 -16.65
N ALA A 387 -4.42 8.41 -15.63
CA ALA A 387 -4.56 7.32 -14.68
C ALA A 387 -5.33 6.12 -15.29
N SER A 388 -5.00 5.71 -16.51
CA SER A 388 -5.51 4.47 -17.11
C SER A 388 -5.01 3.23 -16.34
N PHE A 389 -5.62 2.05 -16.56
CA PHE A 389 -5.15 0.82 -15.92
C PHE A 389 -3.66 0.54 -16.18
N LEU A 390 -3.23 0.67 -17.43
CA LEU A 390 -1.82 0.45 -17.81
C LEU A 390 -0.90 1.49 -17.17
N SER A 391 -1.34 2.75 -17.09
CA SER A 391 -0.57 3.81 -16.43
C SER A 391 -0.39 3.54 -14.94
N ARG A 392 -1.46 3.15 -14.23
CA ARG A 392 -1.39 2.77 -12.81
C ARG A 392 -0.50 1.56 -12.58
N LEU A 393 -0.56 0.56 -13.46
CA LEU A 393 0.32 -0.61 -13.41
C LEU A 393 1.79 -0.22 -13.62
N ASN A 394 2.08 0.63 -14.62
CA ASN A 394 3.42 1.12 -14.88
C ASN A 394 3.96 1.94 -13.70
N LEU A 395 3.14 2.82 -13.11
CA LEU A 395 3.53 3.61 -11.95
C LEU A 395 3.82 2.70 -10.74
N ALA A 396 2.93 1.76 -10.44
CA ALA A 396 3.13 0.81 -9.35
C ALA A 396 4.37 -0.07 -9.57
N GLY A 397 4.59 -0.55 -10.81
CA GLY A 397 5.77 -1.32 -11.19
C GLY A 397 7.05 -0.52 -11.09
N LEU A 398 7.06 0.73 -11.57
CA LEU A 398 8.20 1.65 -11.49
C LEU A 398 8.55 1.95 -10.03
N ARG A 399 7.56 2.25 -9.19
CA ARG A 399 7.76 2.50 -7.76
C ARG A 399 8.25 1.25 -7.04
N PHE A 400 7.70 0.08 -7.33
CA PHE A 400 8.21 -1.16 -6.73
C PHE A 400 9.66 -1.41 -7.15
N ALA A 401 9.96 -1.28 -8.45
CA ALA A 401 11.29 -1.47 -9.01
C ALA A 401 12.31 -0.47 -8.44
N SER A 402 11.94 0.81 -8.27
CA SER A 402 12.84 1.85 -7.76
C SER A 402 13.34 1.59 -6.36
N HIS A 403 12.58 0.86 -5.52
CA HIS A 403 13.04 0.43 -4.20
C HIS A 403 13.70 -0.94 -4.24
N PHE A 404 13.10 -1.89 -4.96
CA PHE A 404 13.63 -3.26 -5.05
C PHE A 404 15.08 -3.28 -5.56
N TYR A 405 15.39 -2.46 -6.57
CA TYR A 405 16.72 -2.45 -7.17
C TYR A 405 17.78 -1.69 -6.36
N GLN A 406 17.38 -0.89 -5.36
CA GLN A 406 18.33 -0.27 -4.43
C GLN A 406 19.17 -1.32 -3.67
N LEU A 407 18.67 -2.54 -3.51
CA LEU A 407 19.42 -3.64 -2.91
C LEU A 407 20.67 -4.04 -3.71
N PHE A 408 20.68 -3.75 -5.01
CA PHE A 408 21.77 -4.09 -5.95
C PHE A 408 22.64 -2.88 -6.29
N TRP A 409 22.16 -1.67 -5.97
CA TRP A 409 22.93 -0.43 -6.03
C TRP A 409 23.85 -0.32 -4.83
N LYS A 410 25.09 -0.76 -4.98
CA LYS A 410 26.17 -0.44 -4.05
C LYS A 410 27.01 0.67 -4.68
N ASN A 411 27.73 1.44 -3.88
CA ASN A 411 28.51 2.60 -4.34
C ASN A 411 30.00 2.24 -4.44
N LYS A 412 30.38 1.15 -5.12
CA LYS A 412 31.77 0.67 -5.25
C LYS A 412 32.10 0.05 -6.64
N PRO A 413 33.20 0.41 -7.30
CA PRO A 413 33.58 -0.14 -8.62
C PRO A 413 33.44 -1.68 -8.72
N GLY A 414 32.61 -2.17 -9.66
CA GLY A 414 32.16 -3.57 -9.75
C GLY A 414 30.68 -3.82 -9.40
N ASP A 415 29.90 -2.75 -9.22
CA ASP A 415 28.50 -2.79 -8.80
C ASP A 415 27.54 -3.40 -9.84
N GLN A 416 26.45 -3.99 -9.32
CA GLN A 416 25.33 -4.55 -10.08
C GLN A 416 24.33 -3.47 -10.54
N GLY A 417 24.72 -2.18 -10.49
CA GLY A 417 23.94 -1.02 -10.91
C GLY A 417 24.32 0.28 -10.18
N LEU A 418 23.75 1.41 -10.62
CA LEU A 418 23.95 2.73 -10.01
C LEU A 418 22.65 3.56 -10.02
N PRO A 419 22.30 4.27 -8.92
CA PRO A 419 21.18 5.22 -8.88
C PRO A 419 21.59 6.58 -9.47
N SER A 420 21.97 6.60 -10.74
CA SER A 420 22.46 7.80 -11.43
C SER A 420 21.36 8.81 -11.80
N GLY A 421 20.11 8.49 -11.55
CA GLY A 421 18.95 9.13 -12.15
C GLY A 421 18.73 8.71 -13.60
N VAL A 422 17.53 8.97 -14.12
CA VAL A 422 17.16 8.75 -15.53
C VAL A 422 16.57 10.03 -16.09
N LEU A 423 17.15 10.53 -17.18
CA LEU A 423 16.64 11.68 -17.94
C LEU A 423 15.97 11.18 -19.22
N VAL A 424 14.70 11.54 -19.40
CA VAL A 424 13.92 11.23 -20.60
C VAL A 424 13.78 12.50 -21.42
N LEU A 425 14.27 12.45 -22.67
CA LEU A 425 14.15 13.54 -23.64
C LEU A 425 12.93 13.32 -24.54
N PRO A 426 12.32 14.39 -25.09
CA PRO A 426 11.20 14.25 -26.01
C PRO A 426 11.66 13.67 -27.36
N GLU A 427 10.93 12.70 -27.89
CA GLU A 427 11.17 12.17 -29.25
C GLU A 427 10.33 12.89 -30.30
N LYS A 428 9.17 13.43 -29.88
CA LYS A 428 8.22 14.13 -30.75
C LYS A 428 7.63 15.35 -30.06
N PRO A 429 7.08 16.33 -30.81
CA PRO A 429 6.50 17.55 -30.22
C PRO A 429 5.42 17.31 -29.17
N THR A 430 4.64 16.22 -29.28
CA THR A 430 3.63 15.88 -28.28
C THR A 430 4.21 15.49 -26.92
N ASP A 431 5.47 15.03 -26.87
CA ASP A 431 6.12 14.65 -25.63
C ASP A 431 6.46 15.88 -24.79
N VAL A 432 6.84 16.99 -25.43
CA VAL A 432 7.06 18.28 -24.77
C VAL A 432 5.82 18.72 -23.99
N GLU A 433 4.66 18.64 -24.62
CA GLU A 433 3.39 19.01 -23.97
C GLU A 433 3.02 18.03 -22.85
N ASN A 434 3.22 16.72 -23.08
CA ASN A 434 2.99 15.71 -22.05
C ASN A 434 3.92 15.91 -20.85
N PHE A 435 5.18 16.30 -21.05
CA PHE A 435 6.15 16.53 -19.98
C PHE A 435 5.73 17.71 -19.12
N LYS A 436 5.28 18.81 -19.73
CA LYS A 436 4.71 19.96 -19.02
C LYS A 436 3.47 19.59 -18.22
N ARG A 437 2.54 18.83 -18.82
CA ARG A 437 1.33 18.34 -18.14
C ARG A 437 1.66 17.41 -16.98
N ILE A 438 2.62 16.50 -17.14
CA ILE A 438 3.12 15.63 -16.06
C ILE A 438 3.69 16.48 -14.92
N ALA A 439 4.49 17.50 -15.23
CA ALA A 439 5.07 18.38 -14.22
C ALA A 439 4.01 19.14 -13.42
N VAL A 440 2.99 19.67 -14.09
CA VAL A 440 1.84 20.33 -13.42
C VAL A 440 1.06 19.33 -12.57
N ASN A 441 0.74 18.16 -13.14
CA ASN A 441 -0.04 17.14 -12.46
C ASN A 441 0.67 16.57 -11.22
N LEU A 442 1.99 16.50 -11.24
CA LEU A 442 2.82 15.89 -10.20
C LEU A 442 3.62 16.94 -9.40
N GLN A 443 3.12 18.17 -9.35
CA GLN A 443 3.67 19.22 -8.50
C GLN A 443 3.72 18.75 -7.03
N GLY A 444 4.84 19.00 -6.34
CA GLY A 444 5.07 18.48 -4.99
C GLY A 444 5.65 17.05 -4.93
N CYS A 445 5.91 16.42 -6.09
CA CYS A 445 6.57 15.11 -6.20
C CYS A 445 7.98 15.22 -6.81
N GLU A 446 8.71 16.30 -6.54
CA GLU A 446 10.01 16.59 -7.17
C GLU A 446 11.08 15.54 -6.86
N ASP A 447 10.99 14.83 -5.73
CA ASP A 447 11.88 13.70 -5.43
C ASP A 447 11.58 12.45 -6.26
N PHE A 448 10.42 12.41 -6.91
CA PHE A 448 10.06 11.35 -7.84
C PHE A 448 10.32 11.74 -9.31
N VAL A 449 9.90 12.94 -9.72
CA VAL A 449 10.05 13.42 -11.10
C VAL A 449 10.18 14.95 -11.15
N ARG A 450 11.10 15.44 -11.98
CA ARG A 450 11.36 16.87 -12.20
C ARG A 450 11.31 17.20 -13.68
N LEU A 451 10.70 18.32 -14.03
CA LEU A 451 10.85 18.92 -15.35
C LEU A 451 12.14 19.73 -15.35
N LEU A 452 13.08 19.38 -16.23
CA LEU A 452 14.30 20.15 -16.45
C LEU A 452 14.19 20.92 -17.76
N GLN A 453 14.78 22.11 -17.79
CA GLN A 453 14.82 22.97 -18.96
C GLN A 453 16.20 23.64 -19.09
N GLY A 454 16.63 23.90 -20.31
CA GLY A 454 17.89 24.60 -20.59
C GLY A 454 19.11 23.96 -19.92
N SER A 455 19.96 24.77 -19.28
CA SER A 455 21.25 24.31 -18.72
C SER A 455 21.12 23.22 -17.65
N ALA A 456 19.98 23.13 -16.96
CA ALA A 456 19.75 22.11 -15.94
C ALA A 456 19.82 20.68 -16.50
N ILE A 457 19.50 20.49 -17.79
CA ILE A 457 19.62 19.20 -18.48
C ILE A 457 21.09 18.80 -18.64
N ASP A 458 21.92 19.75 -19.07
CA ASP A 458 23.35 19.53 -19.27
C ASP A 458 24.07 19.36 -17.92
N GLU A 459 23.65 20.10 -16.89
CA GLU A 459 24.16 19.98 -15.51
C GLU A 459 23.91 18.59 -14.91
N VAL A 460 22.72 18.02 -15.10
CA VAL A 460 22.36 16.70 -14.56
C VAL A 460 22.96 15.57 -15.39
N SER A 461 23.04 15.72 -16.72
CA SER A 461 23.61 14.67 -17.59
C SER A 461 25.15 14.67 -17.60
N GLY A 462 25.78 15.79 -17.26
CA GLY A 462 27.22 15.99 -17.35
C GLY A 462 27.75 16.21 -18.77
N ILE A 463 26.87 16.29 -19.78
CA ILE A 463 27.22 16.50 -21.20
C ILE A 463 26.20 17.46 -21.86
N SER A 464 26.59 18.11 -22.96
CA SER A 464 25.61 18.91 -23.70
C SER A 464 24.71 18.05 -24.57
N LEU A 465 23.41 18.07 -24.29
CA LEU A 465 22.42 17.25 -24.99
C LEU A 465 21.63 18.02 -26.06
N ALA A 466 21.84 19.33 -26.18
CA ALA A 466 21.10 20.22 -27.10
C ALA A 466 19.56 20.06 -27.00
N ALA A 467 19.07 19.77 -25.79
CA ALA A 467 17.65 19.59 -25.50
C ALA A 467 17.12 20.75 -24.66
N ASP A 468 15.95 21.29 -25.02
CA ASP A 468 15.34 22.41 -24.29
C ASP A 468 14.56 21.96 -23.06
N ILE A 469 14.12 20.69 -23.03
CA ILE A 469 13.24 20.14 -22.01
C ILE A 469 13.45 18.63 -21.82
N GLY A 470 13.32 18.15 -20.59
CA GLY A 470 13.36 16.72 -20.27
C GLY A 470 12.68 16.40 -18.94
N LEU A 471 12.24 15.15 -18.76
CA LEU A 471 11.77 14.65 -17.48
C LEU A 471 12.88 13.87 -16.80
N TYR A 472 13.27 14.32 -15.60
CA TYR A 472 14.31 13.70 -14.81
C TYR A 472 13.73 12.95 -13.61
N PHE A 473 14.19 11.72 -13.41
CA PHE A 473 13.79 10.84 -12.32
C PHE A 473 15.01 10.56 -11.43
N PRO A 474 15.20 11.30 -10.34
CA PRO A 474 16.43 11.24 -9.54
C PRO A 474 16.61 9.89 -8.81
N GLY A 475 15.51 9.26 -8.38
CA GLY A 475 15.53 7.98 -7.65
C GLY A 475 15.68 6.74 -8.53
N LEU A 476 15.97 6.89 -9.83
CA LEU A 476 16.14 5.78 -10.77
C LEU A 476 17.60 5.62 -11.19
N GLY A 477 17.86 4.66 -12.07
CA GLY A 477 19.20 4.39 -12.56
C GLY A 477 19.22 3.16 -13.44
N TRP A 478 20.37 2.50 -13.47
CA TRP A 478 20.58 1.27 -14.23
C TRP A 478 21.02 0.12 -13.32
N ILE A 479 20.81 -1.11 -13.78
CA ILE A 479 21.27 -2.35 -13.16
C ILE A 479 22.04 -3.20 -14.17
N ASP A 480 22.95 -4.07 -13.70
CA ASP A 480 23.44 -5.22 -14.45
C ASP A 480 22.40 -6.35 -14.29
N PRO A 481 21.51 -6.57 -15.27
CA PRO A 481 20.44 -7.55 -15.13
C PRO A 481 20.97 -8.99 -15.03
N VAL A 482 22.16 -9.29 -15.58
CA VAL A 482 22.77 -10.62 -15.47
C VAL A 482 23.21 -10.87 -14.04
N ALA A 483 23.86 -9.89 -13.42
CA ALA A 483 24.32 -10.01 -12.04
C ALA A 483 23.17 -10.00 -11.02
N VAL A 484 22.04 -9.38 -11.36
CA VAL A 484 20.81 -9.37 -10.55
C VAL A 484 20.03 -10.69 -10.64
N CYS A 485 20.06 -11.36 -11.81
CA CYS A 485 19.44 -12.67 -12.02
C CYS A 485 20.18 -13.77 -11.26
#